data_AF-A0A495RY28-F1
#
_entry.id   AF-A0A495RY28-F1
#
_cell.length_a   1.000
_cell.length_b   1.000
_cell.length_c   1.000
_cell.angle_alpha   90.00
_cell.angle_beta   90.00
_cell.angle_gamma   90.00
#
_symmetry.space_group_name_H-M   'P 1'
#
loop_
_entity.id
_entity.type
_entity.pdbx_description
1 polymer ?
#
loop_
_entity_poly.entity_id
_entity_poly.type
_entity_poly.pdbx_seq_one_letter_code
_entity_poly.pdbx_strand_id
1 'polypeptide(L)'
;MTQIFNIKNGQISFETDKVSISDNSKKHNLIMLISAGIWTIFGTLSVLRYFKTGDQFLLWTGLFIGIGHLVFFILSLFRSNQNEILFSDIESITVKQRFGNSFLDIRLKNNKLRRVIGIEDSAELENYIKSNIENRINYSS
;
A
#
# COMPACT_ATOMS: atom_id res chain seq x y z
N MET A 1 -9.30 -24.95 7.78
CA MET A 1 -8.45 -24.61 8.93
C MET A 1 -8.07 -23.15 8.78
N THR A 2 -8.26 -22.34 9.81
CA THR A 2 -8.02 -20.90 9.77
C THR A 2 -6.72 -20.60 10.49
N GLN A 3 -5.75 -19.98 9.81
CA GLN A 3 -4.48 -19.54 10.42
C GLN A 3 -4.49 -18.02 10.57
N ILE A 4 -4.15 -17.54 11.77
CA ILE A 4 -4.17 -16.11 12.11
C ILE A 4 -2.75 -15.65 12.41
N PHE A 5 -2.37 -14.52 11.84
CA PHE A 5 -1.11 -13.82 12.11
C PHE A 5 -1.39 -12.44 12.66
N ASN A 6 -0.77 -12.11 13.78
CA ASN A 6 -0.86 -10.78 14.38
C ASN A 6 0.05 -9.79 13.62
N ILE A 7 -0.45 -8.57 13.48
CA ILE A 7 0.31 -7.44 12.96
C ILE A 7 0.13 -6.26 13.92
N LYS A 8 1.07 -5.30 13.91
CA LYS A 8 1.07 -4.16 14.86
C LYS A 8 -0.27 -3.43 14.97
N ASN A 9 -1.04 -3.34 13.88
CA ASN A 9 -2.29 -2.58 13.80
C ASN A 9 -3.49 -3.45 13.40
N GLY A 10 -3.48 -4.74 13.73
CA GLY A 10 -4.60 -5.66 13.45
C GLY A 10 -4.16 -7.11 13.23
N GLN A 11 -4.76 -7.79 12.26
CA GLN A 11 -4.51 -9.23 12.01
C GLN A 11 -4.72 -9.63 10.55
N ILE A 12 -4.04 -10.71 10.15
CA ILE A 12 -4.23 -11.40 8.88
C ILE A 12 -4.79 -12.79 9.20
N SER A 13 -5.92 -13.15 8.61
CA SER A 13 -6.57 -14.46 8.74
C SER A 13 -6.60 -15.14 7.37
N PHE A 14 -5.98 -16.31 7.27
CA PHE A 14 -6.08 -17.18 6.10
C PHE A 14 -7.21 -18.17 6.33
N GLU A 15 -8.33 -17.95 5.67
CA GLU A 15 -9.50 -18.83 5.70
C GLU A 15 -9.39 -19.90 4.59
N THR A 16 -10.47 -20.63 4.34
CA THR A 16 -10.48 -21.72 3.36
C THR A 16 -10.31 -21.20 1.94
N ASP A 17 -11.04 -20.15 1.58
CA ASP A 17 -11.18 -19.59 0.23
C ASP A 17 -10.67 -18.14 0.10
N LYS A 18 -10.39 -17.48 1.22
CA LYS A 18 -10.01 -16.06 1.25
C LYS A 18 -8.93 -15.72 2.27
N VAL A 19 -8.31 -14.57 2.05
CA VAL A 19 -7.47 -13.86 3.02
C VAL A 19 -8.27 -12.69 3.55
N SER A 20 -8.48 -12.66 4.87
CA SER A 20 -9.10 -11.55 5.59
C SER A 20 -8.03 -10.75 6.32
N ILE A 21 -8.03 -9.43 6.13
CA ILE A 21 -7.05 -8.48 6.62
C ILE A 21 -7.81 -7.41 7.37
N SER A 22 -7.62 -7.39 8.69
CA SER A 22 -8.08 -6.31 9.54
C SER A 22 -6.89 -5.40 9.82
N ASP A 23 -6.90 -4.19 9.26
CA ASP A 23 -5.91 -3.17 9.53
C ASP A 23 -6.51 -1.76 9.37
N ASN A 24 -5.70 -0.74 9.66
CA ASN A 24 -6.08 0.66 9.50
C ASN A 24 -5.81 1.22 8.08
N SER A 25 -5.71 0.38 7.04
CA SER A 25 -5.32 0.80 5.69
C SER A 25 -6.18 1.92 5.10
N LYS A 26 -7.50 1.87 5.30
CA LYS A 26 -8.43 2.91 4.84
C LYS A 26 -8.10 4.27 5.45
N LYS A 27 -7.78 4.31 6.75
CA LYS A 27 -7.38 5.54 7.46
C LYS A 27 -6.05 6.07 6.93
N HIS A 28 -5.07 5.18 6.73
CA HIS A 28 -3.77 5.55 6.16
C HIS A 28 -3.91 6.11 4.74
N ASN A 29 -4.69 5.46 3.89
CA ASN A 29 -4.93 5.92 2.52
C ASN A 29 -5.63 7.29 2.50
N LEU A 30 -6.62 7.51 3.38
CA LEU A 30 -7.29 8.80 3.50
C LEU A 30 -6.33 9.92 3.90
N ILE A 31 -5.47 9.69 4.91
CA ILE A 31 -4.46 10.67 5.34
C ILE A 31 -3.49 10.98 4.19
N MET A 32 -3.06 9.96 3.46
CA MET A 32 -2.16 10.13 2.32
C MET A 32 -2.81 10.96 1.20
N LEU A 33 -4.09 10.73 0.90
CA LEU A 33 -4.86 11.50 -0.08
C LEU A 33 -5.01 12.97 0.33
N ILE A 34 -5.35 13.23 1.60
CA ILE A 34 -5.48 14.60 2.13
C ILE A 34 -4.13 15.32 2.03
N SER A 35 -3.05 14.67 2.45
CA SER A 35 -1.70 15.22 2.36
C SER A 35 -1.33 15.55 0.92
N ALA A 36 -1.52 14.62 -0.02
CA ALA A 36 -1.26 14.85 -1.44
C ALA A 36 -2.05 16.04 -2.00
N GLY A 37 -3.32 16.21 -1.58
CA GLY A 37 -4.14 17.37 -1.94
C GLY A 37 -3.55 18.69 -1.45
N ILE A 38 -3.19 18.77 -0.16
CA ILE A 38 -2.58 19.97 0.45
C ILE A 38 -1.31 20.39 -0.29
N TRP A 39 -0.43 19.43 -0.58
CA TRP A 39 0.84 19.72 -1.24
C TRP A 39 0.68 20.08 -2.71
N THR A 40 -0.33 19.53 -3.39
CA THR A 40 -0.68 19.94 -4.76
C THR A 40 -1.17 21.38 -4.81
N ILE A 41 -2.00 21.79 -3.83
CA ILE A 41 -2.44 23.18 -3.69
C ILE A 41 -1.25 24.10 -3.42
N PHE A 42 -0.34 23.71 -2.52
CA PHE A 42 0.88 24.46 -2.23
C PHE A 42 1.73 24.67 -3.49
N GLY A 43 2.01 23.61 -4.25
CA GLY A 43 2.76 23.71 -5.50
C GLY A 43 2.09 24.64 -6.52
N THR A 44 0.76 24.57 -6.64
CA THR A 44 -0.02 25.46 -7.50
C THR A 44 0.10 26.92 -7.07
N LEU A 45 -0.03 27.21 -5.77
CA LEU A 45 0.13 28.56 -5.22
C LEU A 45 1.54 29.10 -5.42
N SER A 46 2.57 28.27 -5.31
CA SER A 46 3.96 28.66 -5.58
C SER A 46 4.15 29.11 -7.03
N VAL A 47 3.55 28.40 -8.00
CA VAL A 47 3.59 28.78 -9.42
C VAL A 47 2.84 30.11 -9.64
N LEU A 48 1.63 30.24 -9.09
CA LEU A 48 0.85 31.48 -9.20
C LEU A 48 1.55 32.68 -8.58
N ARG A 49 2.24 32.48 -7.44
CA ARG A 49 3.02 33.52 -6.78
C ARG A 49 4.23 33.91 -7.60
N TYR A 50 4.94 32.96 -8.22
CA TYR A 50 6.08 33.25 -9.07
C TYR A 50 5.72 34.23 -10.20
N PHE A 51 4.56 34.08 -10.83
CA PHE A 51 4.09 35.02 -11.85
C PHE A 51 3.91 36.46 -11.34
N LYS A 52 3.74 36.65 -10.03
CA LYS A 52 3.63 37.98 -9.40
C LYS A 52 4.94 38.51 -8.84
N THR A 53 5.78 37.64 -8.28
CA THR A 53 6.95 38.06 -7.47
C THR A 53 8.30 37.73 -8.10
N GLY A 54 8.35 36.87 -9.12
CA GLY A 54 9.60 36.38 -9.70
C GLY A 54 10.46 35.51 -8.77
N ASP A 55 9.91 35.09 -7.61
CA ASP A 55 10.63 34.34 -6.59
C ASP A 55 10.92 32.90 -7.04
N GLN A 56 12.15 32.68 -7.49
CA GLN A 56 12.57 31.38 -8.02
C GLN A 56 12.71 30.32 -6.93
N PHE A 57 13.12 30.68 -5.72
CA PHE A 57 13.35 29.71 -4.66
C PHE A 57 12.03 29.03 -4.26
N LEU A 58 10.98 29.82 -4.07
CA LEU A 58 9.66 29.30 -3.72
C LEU A 58 9.02 28.50 -4.87
N LEU A 59 9.30 28.89 -6.12
CA LEU A 59 8.86 28.14 -7.30
C LEU A 59 9.46 26.73 -7.31
N TRP A 60 10.79 26.63 -7.24
CA TRP A 60 11.48 25.35 -7.35
C TRP A 60 11.14 24.42 -6.18
N THR A 61 11.10 24.93 -4.96
CA THR A 61 10.68 24.15 -3.79
C THR A 61 9.23 23.69 -3.90
N GLY A 62 8.32 24.56 -4.34
CA GLY A 62 6.92 24.22 -4.58
C GLY A 62 6.72 23.16 -5.66
N LEU A 63 7.45 23.26 -6.77
CA LEU A 63 7.41 22.28 -7.86
C LEU A 63 7.96 20.92 -7.41
N PHE A 64 9.09 20.90 -6.72
CA PHE A 64 9.68 19.65 -6.23
C PHE A 64 8.75 18.92 -5.27
N ILE A 65 8.16 19.66 -4.32
CA ILE A 65 7.18 19.13 -3.38
C ILE A 65 5.91 18.66 -4.11
N GLY A 66 5.39 19.47 -5.03
CA GLY A 66 4.19 19.15 -5.79
C GLY A 66 4.35 17.91 -6.66
N ILE A 67 5.44 17.80 -7.43
CA ILE A 67 5.76 16.64 -8.27
C ILE A 67 5.92 15.40 -7.40
N GLY A 68 6.65 15.49 -6.29
CA GLY A 68 6.82 14.38 -5.36
C GLY A 68 5.47 13.83 -4.88
N HIS A 69 4.58 14.71 -4.41
CA HIS A 69 3.26 14.31 -3.94
C HIS A 69 2.34 13.80 -5.05
N LEU A 70 2.45 14.34 -6.26
CA LEU A 70 1.73 13.83 -7.42
C LEU A 70 2.14 12.40 -7.78
N VAL A 71 3.45 12.10 -7.77
CA VAL A 71 3.96 10.74 -7.99
C VAL A 71 3.43 9.78 -6.92
N PHE A 72 3.49 10.19 -5.65
CA PHE A 72 2.93 9.39 -4.54
C PHE A 72 1.42 9.16 -4.70
N PHE A 73 0.68 10.17 -5.11
CA PHE A 73 -0.76 10.08 -5.38
C PHE A 73 -1.03 9.04 -6.47
N ILE A 74 -0.34 9.13 -7.62
CA ILE A 74 -0.49 8.17 -8.72
C ILE A 74 -0.20 6.75 -8.24
N LEU A 75 0.88 6.54 -7.49
CA LEU A 75 1.21 5.22 -6.92
C LEU A 75 0.15 4.71 -5.94
N SER A 76 -0.53 5.60 -5.21
CA SER A 76 -1.60 5.23 -4.29
C SER A 76 -2.86 4.74 -5.00
N LEU A 77 -3.12 5.19 -6.23
CA LEU A 77 -4.27 4.74 -7.03
C LEU A 77 -4.17 3.26 -7.43
N PHE A 78 -2.95 2.72 -7.51
CA PHE A 78 -2.70 1.29 -7.76
C PHE A 78 -2.75 0.44 -6.48
N ARG A 79 -3.10 1.02 -5.32
CA ARG A 79 -3.25 0.29 -4.07
C ARG A 79 -4.68 -0.20 -3.87
N SER A 80 -4.82 -1.39 -3.30
CA SER A 80 -6.10 -1.89 -2.79
C SER A 80 -6.16 -1.71 -1.27
N ASN A 81 -7.34 -1.35 -0.77
CA ASN A 81 -7.69 -1.31 0.66
C ASN A 81 -8.78 -2.32 0.99
N GLN A 82 -8.92 -3.37 0.16
CA GLN A 82 -9.83 -4.46 0.45
C GLN A 82 -9.36 -5.20 1.70
N ASN A 83 -10.33 -5.50 2.56
CA ASN A 83 -10.11 -6.29 3.76
C ASN A 83 -10.23 -7.78 3.45
N GLU A 84 -11.08 -8.16 2.50
CA GLU A 84 -11.26 -9.56 2.11
C GLU A 84 -10.84 -9.74 0.66
N ILE A 85 -10.01 -10.76 0.42
CA ILE A 85 -9.45 -11.08 -0.89
C ILE A 85 -9.58 -12.58 -1.11
N LEU A 86 -10.35 -12.99 -2.11
CA LEU A 86 -10.46 -14.40 -2.50
C LEU A 86 -9.14 -14.90 -3.06
N PHE A 87 -8.75 -16.15 -2.79
CA PHE A 87 -7.53 -16.73 -3.38
C PHE A 87 -7.57 -16.75 -4.91
N SER A 88 -8.77 -16.86 -5.50
CA SER A 88 -8.98 -16.78 -6.95
C SER A 88 -8.61 -15.43 -7.55
N ASP A 89 -8.62 -14.37 -6.76
CA ASP A 89 -8.35 -12.99 -7.20
C ASP A 89 -6.89 -12.59 -6.98
N ILE A 90 -6.11 -13.43 -6.29
CA ILE A 90 -4.69 -13.21 -6.03
C ILE A 90 -3.89 -13.68 -7.23
N GLU A 91 -3.04 -12.79 -7.74
CA GLU A 91 -2.03 -13.12 -8.77
C GLU A 91 -0.74 -13.59 -8.10
N SER A 92 -0.30 -12.90 -7.05
CA SER A 92 0.87 -13.32 -6.26
C SER A 92 0.82 -12.78 -4.84
N ILE A 93 1.48 -13.48 -3.93
CA ILE A 93 1.61 -13.10 -2.52
C ILE A 93 3.07 -13.25 -2.11
N THR A 94 3.68 -12.20 -1.58
CA THR A 94 5.11 -12.20 -1.22
C THR A 94 5.36 -11.43 0.06
N VAL A 95 6.18 -12.00 0.94
CA VAL A 95 6.73 -11.29 2.10
C VAL A 95 8.01 -10.59 1.68
N LYS A 96 8.15 -9.31 2.03
CA LYS A 96 9.33 -8.49 1.70
C LYS A 96 9.80 -7.74 2.94
N GLN A 97 11.11 -7.58 3.08
CA GLN A 97 11.70 -6.74 4.12
C GLN A 97 12.36 -5.51 3.49
N ARG A 98 12.06 -4.31 4.02
CA ARG A 98 12.72 -3.06 3.62
C ARG A 98 12.88 -2.15 4.83
N PHE A 99 14.07 -1.57 5.00
CA PHE A 99 14.38 -0.64 6.11
C PHE A 99 13.96 -1.18 7.48
N GLY A 100 14.27 -2.45 7.77
CA GLY A 100 13.93 -3.12 9.04
C GLY A 100 12.43 -3.42 9.24
N ASN A 101 11.57 -3.10 8.27
CA ASN A 101 10.15 -3.39 8.32
C ASN A 101 9.79 -4.55 7.38
N SER A 102 8.95 -5.45 7.85
CA SER A 102 8.39 -6.54 7.06
C SER A 102 7.01 -6.18 6.51
N PHE A 103 6.77 -6.57 5.26
CA PHE A 103 5.59 -6.25 4.47
C PHE A 103 5.06 -7.51 3.80
N LEU A 104 3.74 -7.66 3.76
CA LEU A 104 3.07 -8.64 2.92
C LEU A 104 2.49 -7.91 1.72
N ASP A 105 3.02 -8.21 0.54
CA ASP A 105 2.53 -7.70 -0.74
C ASP A 105 1.64 -8.77 -1.39
N ILE A 106 0.35 -8.47 -1.53
CA ILE A 106 -0.64 -9.27 -2.24
C ILE A 106 -1.00 -8.53 -3.53
N ARG A 107 -0.55 -9.04 -4.67
CA ARG A 107 -0.93 -8.54 -6.00
C ARG A 107 -2.21 -9.23 -6.44
N LEU A 108 -3.17 -8.43 -6.87
CA LEU A 108 -4.46 -8.88 -7.37
C LEU A 108 -4.43 -8.97 -8.90
N LYS A 109 -5.26 -9.86 -9.48
CA LYS A 109 -5.41 -10.02 -10.93
C LYS A 109 -5.83 -8.74 -11.68
N ASN A 110 -6.39 -7.75 -10.98
CA ASN A 110 -6.73 -6.42 -11.51
C ASN A 110 -5.56 -5.41 -11.46
N ASN A 111 -4.32 -5.88 -11.30
CA ASN A 111 -3.10 -5.08 -11.15
C ASN A 111 -3.02 -4.18 -9.91
N LYS A 112 -3.98 -4.27 -8.96
CA LYS A 112 -3.89 -3.55 -7.69
C LYS A 112 -3.02 -4.31 -6.69
N LEU A 113 -2.34 -3.56 -5.84
CA LEU A 113 -1.48 -4.09 -4.78
C LEU A 113 -2.08 -3.82 -3.40
N ARG A 114 -2.42 -4.88 -2.66
CA ARG A 114 -2.70 -4.79 -1.23
C ARG A 114 -1.41 -5.02 -0.46
N ARG A 115 -1.00 -4.05 0.36
CA ARG A 115 0.14 -4.21 1.27
C ARG A 115 -0.33 -4.20 2.71
N VAL A 116 0.20 -5.14 3.50
CA VAL A 116 0.08 -5.18 4.95
C VAL A 116 1.43 -4.83 5.56
N ILE A 117 1.44 -3.95 6.56
CA ILE A 117 2.63 -3.39 7.19
C ILE A 117 2.66 -3.82 8.65
N GLY A 118 3.85 -4.02 9.22
CA GLY A 118 4.02 -4.25 10.65
C GLY A 118 3.78 -5.72 11.02
N ILE A 119 4.29 -6.61 10.19
CA ILE A 119 4.29 -8.05 10.47
C ILE A 119 5.33 -8.32 11.55
N GLU A 120 4.91 -8.99 12.62
CA GLU A 120 5.77 -9.31 13.76
C GLU A 120 6.62 -10.55 13.47
N ASP A 121 6.00 -11.64 13.02
CA ASP A 121 6.69 -12.86 12.60
C ASP A 121 6.64 -13.05 11.08
N SER A 122 7.58 -12.40 10.38
CA SER A 122 7.64 -12.50 8.92
C SER A 122 8.17 -13.83 8.42
N ALA A 123 8.97 -14.54 9.21
CA ALA A 123 9.56 -15.82 8.82
C ALA A 123 8.50 -16.94 8.87
N GLU A 124 7.71 -16.98 9.94
CA GLU A 124 6.58 -17.91 10.05
C GLU A 124 5.56 -17.67 8.93
N LEU A 125 5.20 -16.41 8.70
CA LEU A 125 4.26 -16.03 7.64
C LEU A 125 4.76 -16.46 6.25
N GLU A 126 6.03 -16.22 5.94
CA GLU A 126 6.62 -16.62 4.65
C GLU A 126 6.61 -18.15 4.47
N ASN A 127 6.97 -18.89 5.51
CA ASN A 127 6.95 -20.36 5.49
C ASN A 127 5.53 -20.91 5.31
N TYR A 128 4.55 -20.31 5.99
CA TYR A 128 3.14 -20.68 5.85
C TYR A 128 2.62 -20.44 4.44
N ILE A 129 2.95 -19.29 3.84
CA ILE A 129 2.56 -18.94 2.47
C ILE A 129 3.12 -19.95 1.46
N LYS A 130 4.42 -20.24 1.52
CA LYS A 130 5.05 -21.21 0.60
C LYS A 130 4.45 -22.61 0.73
N SER A 131 4.20 -23.04 1.96
CA SER A 131 3.74 -24.42 2.22
C SER A 131 2.27 -24.63 1.91
N ASN A 132 1.42 -23.62 2.14
CA ASN A 132 -0.04 -23.80 2.16
C ASN A 132 -0.81 -22.95 1.13
N ILE A 133 -0.24 -21.82 0.69
CA ILE A 133 -0.98 -20.79 -0.06
C ILE A 133 -0.56 -20.74 -1.53
N GLU A 134 0.74 -20.82 -1.84
CA GLU A 134 1.24 -20.74 -3.23
C GLU A 134 0.55 -21.77 -4.14
N ASN A 135 0.41 -23.01 -3.67
CA ASN A 135 -0.31 -24.05 -4.42
C ASN A 135 -1.77 -23.65 -4.70
N ARG A 136 -2.48 -23.07 -3.72
CA ARG A 136 -3.90 -22.69 -3.89
C ARG A 136 -4.09 -21.57 -4.92
N ILE A 137 -3.14 -20.64 -4.99
CA ILE A 137 -3.15 -19.56 -5.98
C ILE A 137 -2.92 -20.12 -7.39
N ASN A 138 -1.96 -21.04 -7.53
CA ASN A 138 -1.63 -21.65 -8.82
C ASN A 138 -2.77 -22.52 -9.39
N TYR A 139 -3.51 -23.24 -8.54
CA TYR A 139 -4.68 -24.03 -9.00
C TYR A 139 -5.94 -23.20 -9.27
N SER A 140 -5.95 -21.91 -8.92
CA SER A 140 -7.08 -20.98 -9.13
C SER A 140 -6.85 -20.00 -10.30
N SER A 141 -5.74 -20.15 -11.02
CA SER A 141 -5.33 -19.32 -12.16
C SER A 141 -5.66 -20.02 -13.47
#